data_AF-A0A7X3TBD3-F1
#
_entry.id   AF-A0A7X3TBD3-F1
#
_cell.length_a   1.000
_cell.length_b   1.000
_cell.length_c   1.000
_cell.angle_alpha   90.00
_cell.angle_beta   90.00
_cell.angle_gamma   90.00
#
_symmetry.space_group_name_H-M   'P 1'
#
loop_
_entity.id
_entity.type
_entity.pdbx_description
1 polymer ?
#
loop_
_entity_poly.entity_id
_entity_poly.type
_entity_poly.pdbx_seq_one_letter_code
_entity_poly.pdbx_strand_id
1 'polypeptide(L)'
;MDIETAKKIVAAHDQKKPSEVAKAVDVLYQKFGTYQSITRVMGKSDKFWIVRHRISQLPIGILWKIDEGHIGIEQAYQITRLKQEEDKWILAIAIVEVKGLTAKECGKVVNLVIKEGKSIMDSLSILAGIHFDEIQPLSLPLGSDIWTEICKIAWTQRQRWEDLCYQLVRQGVDVNIQEVASQLEGLAVDLRRSGRT
;
A
#
# COMPACT_ATOMS: atom_id res chain seq x y z
N MET A 1 -19.49 2.79 -10.90
CA MET A 1 -19.73 4.19 -10.51
C MET A 1 -19.92 4.97 -11.80
N ASP A 2 -21.02 5.70 -11.95
CA ASP A 2 -21.25 6.54 -13.13
C ASP A 2 -20.48 7.87 -13.05
N ILE A 3 -20.44 8.59 -14.18
CA ILE A 3 -19.68 9.84 -14.33
C ILE A 3 -20.22 10.94 -13.42
N GLU A 4 -21.53 11.08 -13.27
CA GLU A 4 -22.13 12.15 -12.46
C GLU A 4 -21.85 11.94 -10.98
N THR A 5 -21.89 10.68 -10.52
CA THR A 5 -21.46 10.29 -9.18
C THR A 5 -19.96 10.59 -8.98
N ALA A 6 -19.11 10.25 -9.95
CA ALA A 6 -17.67 10.53 -9.87
C ALA A 6 -17.39 12.05 -9.78
N LYS A 7 -18.08 12.86 -10.58
CA LYS A 7 -17.98 14.33 -10.52
C LYS A 7 -18.36 14.87 -9.14
N LYS A 8 -19.47 14.39 -8.56
CA LYS A 8 -19.92 14.79 -7.21
C LYS A 8 -18.90 14.44 -6.13
N ILE A 9 -18.32 13.23 -6.19
CA ILE A 9 -17.27 12.81 -5.25
C ILE A 9 -16.05 13.73 -5.35
N VAL A 10 -15.60 14.04 -6.57
CA VAL A 10 -14.44 14.93 -6.77
C VAL A 10 -14.72 16.37 -6.34
N ALA A 11 -15.92 16.88 -6.59
CA ALA A 11 -16.32 18.22 -6.13
C ALA A 11 -16.25 18.32 -4.59
N ALA A 12 -16.71 17.28 -3.90
CA ALA A 12 -16.69 17.19 -2.43
C ALA A 12 -15.43 16.49 -1.88
N HIS A 13 -14.30 16.53 -2.58
CA HIS A 13 -13.10 15.75 -2.24
C HIS A 13 -12.59 15.92 -0.80
N ASP A 14 -12.72 17.11 -0.19
CA ASP A 14 -12.28 17.37 1.19
C ASP A 14 -13.14 16.65 2.24
N GLN A 15 -14.31 16.15 1.86
CA GLN A 15 -15.28 15.46 2.72
C GLN A 15 -15.37 13.96 2.42
N LYS A 16 -14.54 13.45 1.53
CA LYS A 16 -14.57 12.06 1.03
C LYS A 16 -13.30 11.33 1.38
N LYS A 17 -13.40 10.00 1.46
CA LYS A 17 -12.22 9.17 1.70
C LYS A 17 -11.24 9.31 0.52
N PRO A 18 -9.92 9.39 0.77
CA PRO A 18 -8.91 9.41 -0.29
C PRO A 18 -9.12 8.38 -1.39
N SER A 19 -9.44 7.12 -1.03
CA SER A 19 -9.66 6.03 -2.00
C SER A 19 -10.92 6.23 -2.84
N GLU A 20 -11.99 6.80 -2.27
CA GLU A 20 -13.22 7.12 -3.00
C GLU A 20 -12.97 8.20 -4.04
N VAL A 21 -12.22 9.25 -3.66
CA VAL A 21 -11.82 10.31 -4.58
C VAL A 21 -10.90 9.75 -5.67
N ALA A 22 -9.93 8.91 -5.31
CA ALA A 22 -9.04 8.25 -6.27
C ALA A 22 -9.83 7.41 -7.29
N LYS A 23 -10.79 6.60 -6.82
CA LYS A 23 -11.68 5.81 -7.67
C LYS A 23 -12.57 6.68 -8.58
N ALA A 24 -13.07 7.80 -8.08
CA ALA A 24 -13.82 8.74 -8.90
C ALA A 24 -12.94 9.36 -9.99
N VAL A 25 -11.68 9.70 -9.67
CA VAL A 25 -10.71 10.21 -10.66
C VAL A 25 -10.40 9.17 -11.74
N ASP A 26 -10.28 7.89 -11.39
CA ASP A 26 -10.10 6.79 -12.35
C ASP A 26 -11.25 6.71 -13.36
N VAL A 27 -12.50 6.77 -12.88
CA VAL A 27 -13.70 6.81 -13.74
C VAL A 27 -13.67 8.01 -14.69
N LEU A 28 -13.28 9.19 -14.20
CA LEU A 28 -13.14 10.38 -15.04
C LEU A 28 -12.02 10.21 -16.07
N TYR A 29 -10.88 9.63 -15.68
CA TYR A 29 -9.77 9.41 -16.60
C TYR A 29 -10.15 8.44 -17.72
N GLN A 30 -10.84 7.34 -17.40
CA GLN A 30 -11.38 6.40 -18.39
C GLN A 30 -12.36 7.08 -19.36
N LYS A 31 -13.14 8.05 -18.89
CA LYS A 31 -14.10 8.78 -19.73
C LYS A 31 -13.44 9.82 -20.63
N PHE A 32 -12.50 10.60 -20.10
CA PHE A 32 -11.96 11.79 -20.78
C PHE A 32 -10.60 11.55 -21.44
N GLY A 33 -9.93 10.43 -21.15
CA GLY A 33 -8.68 9.96 -21.75
C GLY A 33 -7.42 10.72 -21.33
N THR A 34 -7.52 12.01 -20.99
CA THR A 34 -6.36 12.83 -20.58
C THR A 34 -6.69 13.71 -19.38
N TYR A 35 -5.69 14.00 -18.54
CA TYR A 35 -5.86 14.91 -17.41
C TYR A 35 -6.25 16.32 -17.85
N GLN A 36 -5.71 16.80 -18.97
CA GLN A 36 -6.05 18.10 -19.55
C GLN A 36 -7.53 18.17 -19.92
N SER A 37 -8.08 17.11 -20.51
CA SER A 37 -9.51 17.01 -20.82
C SER A 37 -10.37 17.07 -19.55
N ILE A 38 -9.96 16.39 -18.47
CA ILE A 38 -10.68 16.43 -17.18
C ILE A 38 -10.60 17.84 -16.57
N THR A 39 -9.41 18.45 -16.54
CA THR A 39 -9.16 19.81 -16.04
C THR A 39 -10.06 20.84 -16.71
N ARG A 40 -10.23 20.76 -18.04
CA ARG A 40 -11.13 21.65 -18.80
C ARG A 40 -12.59 21.59 -18.35
N VAL A 41 -13.04 20.44 -17.85
CA VAL A 41 -14.44 20.21 -17.46
C VAL A 41 -14.67 20.47 -15.98
N MET A 42 -13.73 20.07 -15.13
CA MET A 42 -13.94 19.99 -13.68
C MET A 42 -13.19 21.07 -12.88
N GLY A 43 -12.30 21.85 -13.52
CA GLY A 43 -11.29 22.63 -12.80
C GLY A 43 -10.32 21.72 -12.04
N LYS A 44 -9.39 22.25 -11.23
CA LYS A 44 -8.26 21.54 -10.56
C LYS A 44 -7.01 21.40 -11.43
N SER A 45 -5.86 21.23 -10.76
CA SER A 45 -4.55 21.14 -11.41
C SER A 45 -4.28 19.73 -11.92
N ASP A 46 -3.43 19.61 -12.95
CA ASP A 46 -2.99 18.30 -13.46
C ASP A 46 -2.36 17.42 -12.36
N LYS A 47 -1.62 18.03 -11.42
CA LYS A 47 -1.06 17.34 -10.25
C LYS A 47 -2.15 16.67 -9.41
N PHE A 48 -3.30 17.33 -9.21
CA PHE A 48 -4.43 16.76 -8.47
C PHE A 48 -4.91 15.45 -9.09
N TRP A 49 -5.08 15.44 -10.41
CA TRP A 49 -5.55 14.29 -11.18
C TRP A 49 -4.53 13.17 -11.25
N ILE A 50 -3.28 13.50 -11.60
CA ILE A 50 -2.19 12.52 -11.75
C ILE A 50 -1.99 11.75 -10.45
N VAL A 51 -1.92 12.47 -9.31
CA VAL A 51 -1.70 11.85 -8.01
C VAL A 51 -2.82 10.87 -7.68
N ARG A 52 -4.08 11.29 -7.81
CA ARG A 52 -5.25 10.50 -7.42
C ARG A 52 -5.51 9.33 -8.37
N HIS A 53 -5.32 9.52 -9.67
CA HIS A 53 -5.41 8.44 -10.64
C HIS A 53 -4.32 7.38 -10.40
N ARG A 54 -3.11 7.77 -10.03
CA ARG A 54 -2.07 6.79 -9.69
C ARG A 54 -2.37 6.06 -8.38
N ILE A 55 -2.87 6.78 -7.37
CA ILE A 55 -3.28 6.18 -6.10
C ILE A 55 -4.38 5.14 -6.31
N SER A 56 -5.34 5.36 -7.22
CA SER A 56 -6.42 4.39 -7.47
C SER A 56 -5.94 3.04 -8.00
N GLN A 57 -4.70 2.97 -8.51
CA GLN A 57 -4.07 1.73 -8.99
C GLN A 57 -3.27 1.00 -7.90
N LEU A 58 -3.28 1.49 -6.65
CA LEU A 58 -2.63 0.79 -5.54
C LEU A 58 -3.47 -0.41 -5.08
N PRO A 59 -2.82 -1.46 -4.56
CA PRO A 59 -3.49 -2.57 -3.90
C PRO A 59 -4.49 -2.11 -2.83
N ILE A 60 -5.62 -2.82 -2.72
CA ILE A 60 -6.74 -2.41 -1.85
C ILE A 60 -6.36 -2.30 -0.38
N GLY A 61 -5.43 -3.13 0.12
CA GLY A 61 -4.93 -3.02 1.49
C GLY A 61 -4.14 -1.74 1.73
N ILE A 62 -3.35 -1.28 0.75
CA ILE A 62 -2.64 0.01 0.83
C ILE A 62 -3.66 1.17 0.77
N LEU A 63 -4.67 1.08 -0.11
CA LEU A 63 -5.76 2.06 -0.15
C LEU A 63 -6.49 2.19 1.19
N TRP A 64 -6.74 1.07 1.87
CA TRP A 64 -7.32 1.08 3.20
C TRP A 64 -6.43 1.84 4.21
N LYS A 65 -5.11 1.62 4.21
CA LYS A 65 -4.20 2.38 5.08
C LYS A 65 -4.13 3.87 4.77
N ILE A 66 -4.36 4.27 3.52
CA ILE A 66 -4.51 5.69 3.16
C ILE A 66 -5.81 6.26 3.74
N ASP A 67 -6.91 5.52 3.65
CA ASP A 67 -8.22 5.96 4.18
C ASP A 67 -8.23 6.09 5.71
N GLU A 68 -7.50 5.23 6.42
CA GLU A 68 -7.30 5.30 7.87
C GLU A 68 -6.33 6.43 8.28
N GLY A 69 -5.74 7.15 7.32
CA GLY A 69 -4.81 8.25 7.57
C GLY A 69 -3.41 7.80 8.01
N HIS A 70 -3.09 6.50 7.95
CA HIS A 70 -1.76 5.98 8.25
C HIS A 70 -0.74 6.28 7.15
N ILE A 71 -1.23 6.48 5.92
CA ILE A 71 -0.41 6.89 4.78
C ILE A 71 -1.01 8.17 4.19
N GLY A 72 -0.26 9.28 4.26
CA GLY A 72 -0.67 10.55 3.67
C GLY A 72 -0.60 10.54 2.14
N ILE A 73 -1.34 11.44 1.48
CA ILE A 73 -1.42 11.50 0.01
C ILE A 73 -0.06 11.63 -0.68
N GLU A 74 0.85 12.42 -0.11
CA GLU A 74 2.18 12.62 -0.69
C GLU A 74 3.06 11.37 -0.55
N GLN A 75 2.96 10.63 0.56
CA GLN A 75 3.62 9.34 0.76
C GLN A 75 3.04 8.30 -0.21
N ALA A 76 1.70 8.22 -0.29
CA ALA A 76 0.99 7.36 -1.22
C ALA A 76 1.43 7.61 -2.66
N TYR A 77 1.57 8.87 -3.07
CA TYR A 77 2.12 9.20 -4.37
C TYR A 77 3.53 8.65 -4.58
N GLN A 78 4.42 8.69 -3.57
CA GLN A 78 5.74 8.06 -3.70
C GLN A 78 5.64 6.55 -3.92
N ILE A 79 4.75 5.86 -3.19
CA ILE A 79 4.49 4.42 -3.39
C ILE A 79 4.11 4.15 -4.85
N THR A 80 3.21 4.95 -5.43
CA THR A 80 2.76 4.74 -6.83
C THR A 80 3.86 4.85 -7.89
N ARG A 81 5.01 5.45 -7.56
CA ARG A 81 6.13 5.61 -8.49
C ARG A 81 6.94 4.31 -8.65
N LEU A 82 6.87 3.41 -7.68
CA LEU A 82 7.53 2.11 -7.75
C LEU A 82 6.83 1.22 -8.79
N LYS A 83 7.62 0.52 -9.60
CA LYS A 83 7.09 -0.33 -10.66
C LYS A 83 6.65 -1.69 -10.14
N GLN A 84 7.48 -2.32 -9.31
CA GLN A 84 7.20 -3.64 -8.74
C GLN A 84 6.16 -3.51 -7.64
N GLU A 85 5.20 -4.42 -7.61
CA GLU A 85 4.16 -4.42 -6.58
C GLU A 85 4.75 -4.71 -5.19
N GLU A 86 5.74 -5.61 -5.11
CA GLU A 86 6.41 -5.94 -3.86
C GLU A 86 7.06 -4.71 -3.20
N ASP A 87 7.79 -3.91 -3.98
CA ASP A 87 8.39 -2.67 -3.48
C ASP A 87 7.34 -1.69 -2.93
N LYS A 88 6.15 -1.64 -3.55
CA LYS A 88 5.05 -0.80 -3.07
C LYS A 88 4.58 -1.23 -1.69
N TRP A 89 4.43 -2.54 -1.48
CA TRP A 89 4.04 -3.12 -0.20
C TRP A 89 5.11 -2.88 0.86
N ILE A 90 6.38 -3.15 0.57
CA ILE A 90 7.48 -2.94 1.50
C ILE A 90 7.53 -1.46 1.96
N LEU A 91 7.44 -0.52 1.01
CA LEU A 91 7.43 0.91 1.37
C LEU A 91 6.18 1.28 2.19
N ALA A 92 5.00 0.75 1.84
CA ALA A 92 3.76 1.00 2.59
C ALA A 92 3.85 0.50 4.04
N ILE A 93 4.37 -0.71 4.24
CA ILE A 93 4.60 -1.30 5.56
C ILE A 93 5.59 -0.45 6.35
N ALA A 94 6.72 -0.08 5.74
CA ALA A 94 7.70 0.78 6.41
C ALA A 94 7.10 2.13 6.85
N ILE A 95 6.24 2.75 6.04
CA ILE A 95 5.54 4.00 6.40
C ILE A 95 4.66 3.81 7.64
N VAL A 96 3.87 2.73 7.66
CA VAL A 96 2.86 2.50 8.71
C VAL A 96 3.52 2.08 10.04
N GLU A 97 4.46 1.15 9.99
CA GLU A 97 4.98 0.48 11.18
C GLU A 97 6.10 1.27 11.86
N VAL A 98 6.98 1.93 11.11
CA VAL A 98 8.13 2.66 11.68
C VAL A 98 7.74 4.05 12.22
N LYS A 99 6.53 4.54 11.94
CA LYS A 99 5.99 5.84 12.40
C LYS A 99 7.04 6.97 12.37
N GLY A 100 7.25 7.57 11.20
CA GLY A 100 8.15 8.71 11.09
C GLY A 100 8.68 8.99 9.68
N LEU A 101 8.49 8.05 8.75
CA LEU A 101 8.99 8.19 7.39
C LEU A 101 8.22 9.28 6.63
N THR A 102 8.82 10.46 6.47
CA THR A 102 8.19 11.59 5.80
C THR A 102 8.01 11.34 4.30
N ALA A 103 7.12 12.10 3.64
CA ALA A 103 6.97 12.04 2.18
C ALA A 103 8.28 12.36 1.44
N LYS A 104 9.13 13.22 2.01
CA LYS A 104 10.45 13.57 1.47
C LYS A 104 11.42 12.38 1.53
N GLU A 105 11.45 11.66 2.65
CA GLU A 105 12.28 10.46 2.81
C GLU A 105 11.81 9.33 1.91
N CYS A 106 10.49 9.09 1.84
CA CYS A 106 9.91 8.18 0.86
C CYS A 106 10.36 8.52 -0.57
N GLY A 107 10.36 9.81 -0.92
CA GLY A 107 10.82 10.29 -2.22
C GLY A 107 12.31 10.01 -2.49
N LYS A 108 13.17 10.09 -1.47
CA LYS A 108 14.59 9.73 -1.58
C LYS A 108 14.77 8.22 -1.77
N VAL A 109 14.07 7.41 -0.96
CA VAL A 109 14.08 5.93 -1.06
C VAL A 109 13.66 5.48 -2.46
N VAL A 110 12.53 5.99 -2.93
CA VAL A 110 12.02 5.69 -4.29
C VAL A 110 13.00 6.14 -5.38
N ASN A 111 13.73 7.24 -5.19
CA ASN A 111 14.72 7.69 -6.16
C ASN A 111 15.92 6.73 -6.25
N LEU A 112 16.40 6.16 -5.13
CA LEU A 112 17.46 5.15 -5.16
C LEU A 112 17.01 3.91 -5.95
N VAL A 113 15.79 3.42 -5.69
CA VAL A 113 15.25 2.27 -6.41
C VAL A 113 15.15 2.55 -7.92
N ILE A 114 14.55 3.68 -8.31
CA ILE A 114 14.26 3.97 -9.72
C ILE A 114 15.51 4.40 -10.50
N LYS A 115 16.39 5.22 -9.91
CA LYS A 115 17.52 5.82 -10.62
C LYS A 115 18.81 5.01 -10.48
N GLU A 116 19.02 4.39 -9.32
CA GLU A 116 20.26 3.66 -9.02
C GLU A 116 20.05 2.14 -9.06
N GLY A 117 18.82 1.66 -9.25
CA GLY A 117 18.52 0.23 -9.36
C GLY A 117 18.73 -0.55 -8.07
N LYS A 118 18.80 0.14 -6.92
CA LYS A 118 18.94 -0.51 -5.61
C LYS A 118 17.66 -1.22 -5.20
N SER A 119 17.79 -2.24 -4.37
CA SER A 119 16.61 -2.86 -3.74
C SER A 119 15.90 -1.85 -2.83
N ILE A 120 14.60 -2.03 -2.63
CA ILE A 120 13.83 -1.17 -1.72
C ILE A 120 14.33 -1.30 -0.27
N MET A 121 14.74 -2.50 0.15
CA MET A 121 15.24 -2.76 1.50
C MET A 121 16.58 -2.05 1.74
N ASP A 122 17.52 -2.15 0.80
CA ASP A 122 18.80 -1.41 0.90
C ASP A 122 18.56 0.10 0.91
N SER A 123 17.61 0.57 0.10
CA SER A 123 17.28 1.99 0.01
C SER A 123 16.68 2.53 1.31
N LEU A 124 15.85 1.73 1.99
CA LEU A 124 15.30 2.05 3.31
C LEU A 124 16.39 2.08 4.38
N SER A 125 17.29 1.10 4.39
CA SER A 125 18.41 1.04 5.34
C SER A 125 19.35 2.24 5.17
N ILE A 126 19.77 2.54 3.94
CA ILE A 126 20.73 3.62 3.65
C ILE A 126 20.20 5.00 4.02
N LEU A 127 18.92 5.28 3.73
CA LEU A 127 18.38 6.64 3.83
C LEU A 127 17.59 6.92 5.08
N ALA A 128 16.98 5.89 5.67
CA ALA A 128 16.11 6.03 6.82
C ALA A 128 16.63 5.25 8.04
N GLY A 129 17.74 4.51 7.93
CA GLY A 129 18.22 3.63 8.99
C GLY A 129 17.22 2.51 9.30
N ILE A 130 16.34 2.19 8.36
CA ILE A 130 15.27 1.20 8.54
C ILE A 130 15.75 -0.14 8.03
N HIS A 131 16.01 -1.05 8.95
CA HIS A 131 16.22 -2.46 8.68
C HIS A 131 14.86 -3.15 8.67
N PHE A 132 14.35 -3.51 7.49
CA PHE A 132 12.97 -3.96 7.33
C PHE A 132 12.68 -5.27 8.09
N ASP A 133 13.68 -6.12 8.17
CA ASP A 133 13.77 -7.31 9.00
C ASP A 133 13.64 -7.02 10.51
N GLU A 134 13.99 -5.80 10.95
CA GLU A 134 13.83 -5.36 12.34
C GLU A 134 12.49 -4.66 12.61
N ILE A 135 11.66 -4.40 11.58
CA ILE A 135 10.31 -3.82 11.75
C ILE A 135 9.34 -4.83 12.41
N GLN A 136 9.78 -6.06 12.65
CA GLN A 136 8.97 -7.12 13.24
C GLN A 136 8.35 -6.71 14.58
N PRO A 137 7.00 -6.65 14.67
CA PRO A 137 6.37 -6.22 15.91
C PRO A 137 6.15 -7.37 16.90
N LEU A 138 6.66 -8.58 16.61
CA LEU A 138 6.60 -9.73 17.50
C LEU A 138 7.98 -10.39 17.56
N SER A 139 8.33 -10.91 18.73
CA SER A 139 9.48 -11.82 18.95
C SER A 139 9.32 -13.18 18.25
N LEU A 140 8.65 -13.22 17.09
CA LEU A 140 8.49 -14.38 16.25
C LEU A 140 9.60 -14.35 15.19
N PRO A 141 10.42 -15.40 15.06
CA PRO A 141 11.55 -15.44 14.12
C PRO A 141 11.05 -15.69 12.69
N LEU A 142 10.19 -14.81 12.16
CA LEU A 142 9.66 -14.91 10.81
C LEU A 142 10.60 -14.23 9.82
N GLY A 143 10.56 -14.61 8.55
CA GLY A 143 11.25 -13.86 7.48
C GLY A 143 10.52 -12.56 7.14
N SER A 144 11.24 -11.60 6.54
CA SER A 144 10.63 -10.35 6.03
C SER A 144 9.60 -10.60 4.92
N ASP A 145 9.73 -11.71 4.19
CA ASP A 145 8.78 -12.15 3.18
C ASP A 145 7.47 -12.64 3.81
N ILE A 146 7.55 -13.48 4.85
CA ILE A 146 6.37 -13.95 5.61
C ILE A 146 5.67 -12.76 6.25
N TRP A 147 6.43 -11.85 6.86
CA TRP A 147 5.89 -10.63 7.45
C TRP A 147 5.07 -9.81 6.45
N THR A 148 5.63 -9.61 5.26
CA THR A 148 4.97 -8.86 4.19
C THR A 148 3.65 -9.53 3.76
N GLU A 149 3.61 -10.86 3.68
CA GLU A 149 2.38 -11.60 3.36
C GLU A 149 1.31 -11.47 4.46
N ILE A 150 1.69 -11.54 5.74
CA ILE A 150 0.74 -11.31 6.84
C ILE A 150 0.12 -9.92 6.73
N CYS A 151 0.94 -8.88 6.50
CA CYS A 151 0.44 -7.52 6.31
C CYS A 151 -0.50 -7.43 5.11
N LYS A 152 -0.14 -8.02 3.96
CA LYS A 152 -0.98 -8.04 2.76
C LYS A 152 -2.36 -8.63 3.04
N ILE A 153 -2.41 -9.80 3.69
CA ILE A 153 -3.66 -10.49 4.02
C ILE A 153 -4.49 -9.65 4.98
N ALA A 154 -3.90 -9.21 6.09
CA ALA A 154 -4.59 -8.44 7.12
C ALA A 154 -5.16 -7.15 6.56
N TRP A 155 -4.37 -6.39 5.81
CA TRP A 155 -4.78 -5.09 5.29
C TRP A 155 -5.82 -5.22 4.18
N THR A 156 -5.75 -6.28 3.38
CA THR A 156 -6.79 -6.59 2.38
C THR A 156 -8.13 -6.90 3.05
N GLN A 157 -8.09 -7.59 4.20
CA GLN A 157 -9.26 -7.87 5.05
C GLN A 157 -9.67 -6.68 5.93
N ARG A 158 -8.99 -5.53 5.80
CA ARG A 158 -9.24 -4.29 6.57
C ARG A 158 -9.14 -4.49 8.09
N GLN A 159 -8.20 -5.33 8.51
CA GLN A 159 -7.89 -5.53 9.92
C GLN A 159 -6.42 -5.28 10.20
N ARG A 160 -6.10 -5.09 11.49
CA ARG A 160 -4.72 -5.04 11.95
C ARG A 160 -4.09 -6.42 11.79
N TRP A 161 -2.79 -6.46 11.51
CA TRP A 161 -2.09 -7.72 11.32
C TRP A 161 -1.99 -8.47 12.65
N GLU A 162 -1.92 -7.76 13.79
CA GLU A 162 -1.97 -8.31 15.14
C GLU A 162 -3.25 -9.12 15.36
N ASP A 163 -4.39 -8.56 14.93
CA ASP A 163 -5.71 -9.17 15.08
C ASP A 163 -5.82 -10.44 14.23
N LEU A 164 -5.26 -10.42 13.01
CA LEU A 164 -5.16 -11.61 12.16
C LEU A 164 -4.31 -12.70 12.83
N CYS A 165 -3.12 -12.35 13.34
CA CYS A 165 -2.28 -13.30 14.06
C CYS A 165 -3.01 -13.91 15.28
N TYR A 166 -3.75 -13.09 16.02
CA TYR A 166 -4.54 -13.55 17.17
C TYR A 166 -5.69 -14.48 16.77
N GLN A 167 -6.39 -14.18 15.67
CA GLN A 167 -7.44 -15.04 15.13
C GLN A 167 -6.91 -16.40 14.73
N LEU A 168 -5.76 -16.44 14.04
CA LEU A 168 -5.11 -17.69 13.63
C LEU A 168 -4.73 -18.56 14.85
N VAL A 169 -4.20 -17.94 15.92
CA VAL A 169 -3.91 -18.64 17.17
C VAL A 169 -5.20 -19.16 17.84
N ARG A 170 -6.27 -18.36 17.89
CA ARG A 170 -7.54 -18.74 18.55
C ARG A 170 -8.35 -19.82 17.83
N GLN A 171 -8.20 -19.99 16.52
CA GLN A 171 -8.96 -20.98 15.74
C GLN A 171 -8.50 -22.44 15.96
N GLY A 172 -7.62 -22.69 16.94
CA GLY A 172 -7.23 -24.04 17.34
C GLY A 172 -5.92 -24.52 16.70
N VAL A 173 -4.96 -23.61 16.49
CA VAL A 173 -3.56 -24.04 16.49
C VAL A 173 -3.14 -24.10 17.95
N ASP A 174 -3.27 -25.27 18.60
CA ASP A 174 -2.59 -25.52 19.88
C ASP A 174 -1.11 -25.20 19.67
N VAL A 175 -0.63 -24.19 20.39
CA VAL A 175 0.45 -23.30 19.91
C VAL A 175 1.80 -24.01 19.86
N ASN A 176 2.08 -24.70 18.77
CA ASN A 176 3.42 -24.90 18.26
C ASN A 176 3.74 -23.75 17.31
N ILE A 177 4.57 -22.80 17.74
CA ILE A 177 4.97 -21.64 16.93
C ILE A 177 5.60 -22.07 15.60
N GLN A 178 6.29 -23.21 15.56
CA GLN A 178 6.82 -23.77 14.30
C GLN A 178 5.69 -24.21 13.36
N GLU A 179 4.57 -24.66 13.89
CA GLU A 179 3.43 -25.12 13.09
C GLU A 179 2.62 -23.94 12.55
N VAL A 180 2.47 -22.86 13.33
CA VAL A 180 1.93 -21.58 12.83
C VAL A 180 2.82 -21.00 11.74
N ALA A 181 4.14 -20.96 11.95
CA ALA A 181 5.09 -20.50 10.94
C ALA A 181 5.02 -21.36 9.66
N SER A 182 4.95 -22.69 9.82
CA SER A 182 4.83 -23.63 8.70
C SER A 182 3.50 -23.46 7.93
N GLN A 183 2.40 -23.17 8.63
CA GLN A 183 1.10 -22.91 8.00
C GLN A 183 1.06 -21.56 7.27
N LEU A 184 1.69 -20.53 7.85
CA LEU A 184 1.85 -19.23 7.18
C LEU A 184 2.74 -19.33 5.94
N GLU A 185 3.82 -20.12 6.01
CA GLU A 185 4.64 -20.46 4.84
C GLU A 185 3.85 -21.26 3.80
N GLY A 186 3.04 -22.23 4.23
CA GLY A 186 2.15 -23.00 3.36
C GLY A 186 1.15 -22.11 2.61
N LEU A 187 0.46 -21.23 3.34
CA LEU A 187 -0.46 -20.24 2.77
C LEU A 187 0.24 -19.29 1.81
N ALA A 188 1.45 -18.81 2.15
CA ALA A 188 2.24 -17.96 1.27
C ALA A 188 2.66 -18.70 -0.02
N VAL A 189 3.03 -19.99 0.08
CA VAL A 189 3.38 -20.83 -1.07
C VAL A 189 2.16 -21.08 -1.97
N ASP A 190 1.00 -21.36 -1.39
CA ASP A 190 -0.22 -21.62 -2.14
C ASP A 190 -0.71 -20.36 -2.86
N LEU A 191 -0.62 -19.19 -2.22
CA LEU A 191 -0.91 -17.90 -2.86
C LEU A 191 0.06 -17.58 -4.02
N ARG A 192 1.35 -17.88 -3.86
CA ARG A 192 2.36 -17.76 -4.94
C ARG A 192 2.06 -18.70 -6.12
N ARG A 193 1.44 -19.85 -5.87
CA ARG A 193 1.04 -20.82 -6.90
C ARG A 193 -0.26 -20.43 -7.59
N SER A 194 -1.24 -19.92 -6.86
CA SER A 194 -2.52 -19.46 -7.43
C SER A 194 -2.40 -18.17 -8.27
N GLY A 195 -1.32 -17.40 -8.10
CA GLY A 195 -0.99 -16.24 -8.93
C GLY A 195 -0.26 -16.57 -10.25
N ARG A 196 -0.03 -17.84 -10.57
CA ARG A 196 0.63 -18.29 -11.82
C ARG A 196 -0.31 -18.84 -12.89
N THR A 197 -1.63 -18.73 -12.69
CA THR A 197 -2.70 -19.02 -13.67
C THR A 197 -3.39 -17.75 -14.09
#